data_AF-A0A5N3CU95-F1
#
_entry.id   AF-A0A5N3CU95-F1
#
_cell.length_a   1.000
_cell.length_b   1.000
_cell.length_c   1.000
_cell.angle_alpha   90.00
_cell.angle_beta   90.00
_cell.angle_gamma   90.00
#
_symmetry.space_group_name_H-M   'P 1'
#
loop_
_entity.id
_entity.type
_entity.pdbx_description
1 polymer ?
#
loop_
_entity_poly.entity_id
_entity_poly.type
_entity_poly.pdbx_seq_one_letter_code
_entity_poly.pdbx_strand_id
1 'polypeptide(L)'
;MAVRISGVLKDGAGKPVPGCTIELKARRTTETVIVTTVAYGQPGETGSYSMDVEPGLYRVTLNTEGYAPSYVGDILVKADSAPGTLNKFLMDLEDAQYYPKALAELEAVAAEILKRAEASAASAEEAKKRAENARGPKGDKGDTGPQGIPGPKGDTGERGPKGERGEAGPQGGQGPRGENGPVGPQGVPGIQGPAGPAGPRGETGARGEKGEPGDPGGPPGPKGDTGPRGEPGPQGPAGPRG
;
A
#
# COMPACT_ATOMS: atom_id res chain seq x y z
N MET A 1 30.63 -12.67 -35.53
CA MET A 1 31.02 -12.69 -36.96
C MET A 1 29.93 -11.95 -37.71
N ALA A 2 30.30 -10.94 -38.51
CA ALA A 2 29.34 -10.20 -39.30
C ALA A 2 28.86 -11.03 -40.50
N VAL A 3 27.58 -10.89 -40.84
CA VAL A 3 26.88 -11.54 -41.94
C VAL A 3 26.61 -10.48 -43.00
N ARG A 4 27.01 -10.77 -44.23
CA ARG A 4 26.79 -9.86 -45.36
C ARG A 4 25.37 -9.99 -45.86
N ILE A 5 24.59 -8.93 -45.70
CA ILE A 5 23.28 -8.79 -46.34
C ILE A 5 23.42 -7.89 -47.56
N SER A 6 22.73 -8.26 -48.63
CA SER A 6 22.71 -7.51 -49.89
C SER A 6 21.38 -7.70 -50.60
N GLY A 7 21.07 -6.84 -51.55
CA GLY A 7 19.86 -6.94 -52.33
C GLY A 7 19.71 -5.79 -53.31
N VAL A 8 18.55 -5.71 -53.95
CA VAL A 8 18.18 -4.60 -54.83
C VAL A 8 16.89 -3.98 -54.30
N LEU A 9 16.92 -2.70 -53.97
CA LEU A 9 15.74 -1.93 -53.58
C LEU A 9 15.05 -1.40 -54.84
N LYS A 10 13.77 -1.74 -55.00
CA LYS A 10 12.91 -1.27 -56.09
C LYS A 10 11.64 -0.65 -55.52
N ASP A 11 11.02 0.24 -56.29
CA ASP A 11 9.67 0.74 -56.02
C ASP A 11 8.60 -0.26 -56.48
N GLY A 12 7.32 0.02 -56.18
CA GLY A 12 6.21 -0.83 -56.61
C GLY A 12 5.98 -0.88 -58.14
N ALA A 13 6.75 -0.14 -58.93
CA ALA A 13 6.81 -0.25 -60.40
C ALA A 13 8.04 -1.06 -60.86
N GLY A 14 8.81 -1.63 -59.94
CA GLY A 14 10.01 -2.42 -60.20
C GLY A 14 11.25 -1.59 -60.58
N LYS A 15 11.21 -0.27 -60.45
CA LYS A 15 12.35 0.62 -60.76
C LYS A 15 13.27 0.78 -59.55
N PRO A 16 14.60 0.87 -59.75
CA PRO A 16 15.53 1.20 -58.68
C PRO A 16 15.18 2.51 -57.97
N VAL A 17 15.41 2.55 -56.65
CA VAL A 17 15.22 3.76 -55.83
C VAL A 17 16.59 4.31 -55.38
N PRO A 18 17.31 5.03 -56.26
CA PRO A 18 18.60 5.62 -55.90
C PRO A 18 18.40 6.73 -54.85
N GLY A 19 19.37 6.88 -53.94
CA GLY A 19 19.33 7.91 -52.89
C GLY A 19 18.44 7.58 -51.68
N CYS A 20 17.78 6.42 -51.67
CA CYS A 20 17.17 5.91 -50.45
C CYS A 20 18.26 5.45 -49.47
N THR A 21 18.01 5.57 -48.17
CA THR A 21 18.89 5.10 -47.11
C THR A 21 18.16 4.00 -46.35
N ILE A 22 18.71 2.80 -46.39
CA ILE A 22 18.22 1.64 -45.63
C ILE A 22 18.84 1.72 -44.24
N GLU A 23 18.01 1.97 -43.23
CA GLU A 23 18.39 1.98 -41.83
C GLU A 23 17.96 0.66 -41.17
N LEU A 24 18.93 -0.07 -40.62
CA LEU A 24 18.66 -1.18 -39.73
C LEU A 24 18.78 -0.72 -38.28
N LYS A 25 17.70 -0.83 -37.53
CA LYS A 25 17.61 -0.49 -36.11
C LYS A 25 17.50 -1.77 -35.31
N ALA A 26 18.54 -2.12 -34.55
CA ALA A 26 18.53 -3.37 -33.78
C ALA A 26 17.40 -3.38 -32.74
N ARG A 27 16.70 -4.50 -32.62
CA ARG A 27 15.78 -4.76 -31.50
C ARG A 27 16.36 -5.87 -30.62
N ARG A 28 17.06 -5.41 -29.56
CA ARG A 28 17.45 -6.07 -28.29
C ARG A 28 18.79 -6.81 -28.17
N THR A 29 19.39 -6.60 -27.00
CA THR A 29 19.61 -7.64 -25.98
C THR A 29 18.89 -7.28 -24.66
N THR A 30 18.82 -8.23 -23.74
CA THR A 30 17.80 -8.44 -22.68
C THR A 30 17.53 -7.35 -21.64
N GLU A 31 18.23 -6.21 -21.61
CA GLU A 31 18.07 -5.24 -20.51
C GLU A 31 17.92 -3.77 -20.91
N THR A 32 18.22 -3.36 -22.16
CA THR A 32 18.04 -1.94 -22.55
C THR A 32 17.69 -1.81 -24.03
N VAL A 33 16.66 -1.01 -24.33
CA VAL A 33 16.32 -0.61 -25.70
C VAL A 33 17.24 0.55 -26.08
N ILE A 34 18.21 0.30 -26.94
CA ILE A 34 18.90 1.38 -27.65
C ILE A 34 18.57 1.20 -29.13
N VAL A 35 17.67 2.04 -29.64
CA VAL A 35 17.35 2.14 -31.07
C VAL A 35 18.49 2.91 -31.75
N THR A 36 19.67 2.32 -31.79
CA THR A 36 20.80 2.86 -32.57
C THR A 36 20.72 2.29 -33.97
N THR A 37 20.85 3.13 -34.98
CA THR A 37 21.04 2.68 -36.36
C THR A 37 22.36 1.91 -36.45
N VAL A 38 22.30 0.62 -36.76
CA VAL A 38 23.46 -0.27 -36.75
C VAL A 38 24.13 -0.42 -38.12
N ALA A 39 23.40 -0.10 -39.19
CA ALA A 39 23.93 -0.15 -40.55
C ALA A 39 23.14 0.77 -41.49
N TYR A 40 23.86 1.31 -42.47
CA TYR A 40 23.31 2.09 -43.57
C TYR A 40 23.58 1.35 -44.88
N GLY A 41 22.54 1.14 -45.68
CA GLY A 41 22.69 0.77 -47.09
C GLY A 41 22.20 1.90 -47.97
N GLN A 42 23.05 2.46 -48.82
CA GLN A 42 22.61 3.35 -49.89
C GLN A 42 22.58 2.55 -51.18
N PRO A 43 21.38 2.28 -51.75
CA PRO A 43 21.25 1.69 -53.06
C PRO A 43 21.98 2.54 -54.10
N GLY A 44 22.87 1.92 -54.87
CA GLY A 44 23.48 2.57 -56.03
C GLY A 44 22.45 2.88 -57.13
N GLU A 45 22.89 3.37 -58.29
CA GLU A 45 22.00 3.70 -59.42
C GLU A 45 21.13 2.52 -59.88
N THR A 46 21.61 1.30 -59.67
CA THR A 46 20.90 0.04 -59.98
C THR A 46 19.98 -0.45 -58.85
N GLY A 47 19.91 0.28 -57.74
CA GLY A 47 19.17 -0.10 -56.54
C GLY A 47 19.91 -1.12 -55.66
N SER A 48 21.13 -1.51 -56.03
CA SER A 48 21.90 -2.50 -55.29
C SER A 48 22.47 -1.93 -53.99
N TYR A 49 22.32 -2.67 -52.89
CA TYR A 49 22.90 -2.35 -51.58
C TYR A 49 23.61 -3.57 -51.00
N SER A 50 24.56 -3.33 -50.10
CA SER A 50 25.22 -4.36 -49.33
C SER A 50 25.71 -3.79 -48.00
N MET A 51 25.55 -4.52 -46.92
CA MET A 51 26.06 -4.15 -45.59
C MET A 51 26.38 -5.40 -44.77
N ASP A 52 27.32 -5.28 -43.85
CA ASP A 52 27.71 -6.34 -42.92
C ASP A 52 27.06 -6.06 -41.57
N VAL A 53 26.28 -7.02 -41.06
CA VAL A 53 25.57 -6.88 -39.78
C VAL A 53 25.76 -8.14 -38.94
N GLU A 54 25.78 -7.99 -37.62
CA GLU A 54 25.81 -9.16 -36.75
C GLU A 54 24.49 -9.96 -36.84
N PRO A 55 24.48 -11.25 -36.48
CA PRO A 55 23.24 -11.97 -36.30
C PRO A 55 22.37 -11.30 -35.22
N GLY A 56 21.11 -11.06 -35.51
CA GLY A 56 20.22 -10.32 -34.64
C GLY A 56 18.85 -10.04 -35.26
N LEU A 57 17.94 -9.51 -34.44
CA LEU A 57 16.64 -9.02 -34.90
C LEU A 57 16.76 -7.53 -35.19
N TYR A 58 16.42 -7.13 -36.42
CA TYR A 58 16.54 -5.75 -36.88
C TYR A 58 15.21 -5.23 -37.41
N ARG A 59 14.90 -3.98 -37.08
CA ARG A 59 13.85 -3.19 -37.69
C ARG A 59 14.41 -2.49 -38.92
N VAL A 60 13.76 -2.69 -40.05
CA VAL A 60 14.09 -2.07 -41.32
C VAL A 60 13.26 -0.80 -41.50
N THR A 61 13.94 0.32 -41.71
CA THR A 61 13.34 1.60 -42.07
C THR A 61 14.00 2.09 -43.35
N LEU A 62 13.18 2.57 -44.29
CA LEU A 62 13.66 3.23 -45.50
C LEU A 62 13.50 4.74 -45.32
N ASN A 63 14.58 5.48 -45.56
CA ASN A 63 14.64 6.92 -45.42
C ASN A 63 15.05 7.51 -46.77
N THR A 64 14.12 8.18 -47.45
CA THR A 64 14.38 8.83 -48.73
C THR A 64 14.43 10.33 -48.50
N GLU A 65 15.44 11.00 -49.05
CA GLU A 65 15.58 12.46 -48.91
C GLU A 65 14.28 13.18 -49.35
N GLY A 66 13.74 14.01 -48.46
CA GLY A 66 12.46 14.70 -48.68
C GLY A 66 11.19 13.93 -48.27
N TYR A 67 11.31 12.69 -47.78
CA TYR A 67 10.19 11.86 -47.32
C TYR A 67 10.38 11.39 -45.88
N ALA A 68 9.27 11.17 -45.17
CA ALA A 68 9.31 10.65 -43.82
C ALA A 68 9.84 9.19 -43.81
N PRO A 69 10.68 8.80 -42.83
CA PRO A 69 11.16 7.43 -42.72
C PRO A 69 9.99 6.46 -42.62
N SER A 70 9.98 5.45 -43.49
CA SER A 70 8.90 4.47 -43.57
C SER A 70 9.35 3.14 -42.97
N TYR A 71 8.62 2.66 -41.97
CA TYR A 71 8.82 1.32 -41.42
C TYR A 71 8.39 0.28 -42.45
N VAL A 72 9.28 -0.66 -42.73
CA VAL A 72 9.03 -1.71 -43.72
C VAL A 72 8.77 -3.04 -43.02
N GLY A 73 9.50 -3.34 -41.95
CA GLY A 73 9.31 -4.56 -41.20
C GLY A 73 10.47 -4.93 -40.27
N ASP A 74 10.33 -6.06 -39.58
CA ASP A 74 11.38 -6.63 -38.74
C ASP A 74 11.97 -7.87 -39.45
N ILE A 75 13.30 -7.98 -39.50
CA ILE A 75 14.04 -9.10 -40.10
C ILE A 75 14.89 -9.81 -39.04
N LEU A 76 15.03 -11.14 -39.17
CA LEU A 76 15.96 -11.94 -38.37
C LEU A 76 17.17 -12.31 -39.23
N VAL A 77 18.33 -11.79 -38.88
CA VAL A 77 19.61 -12.19 -39.50
C VAL A 77 20.23 -13.28 -38.62
N LYS A 78 20.51 -14.44 -39.20
CA LYS A 78 21.19 -15.56 -38.54
C LYS A 78 22.63 -15.65 -39.05
N ALA A 79 23.49 -16.36 -38.32
CA ALA A 79 24.88 -16.59 -38.72
C ALA A 79 25.02 -17.32 -40.07
N ASP A 80 24.00 -18.08 -40.48
CA ASP A 80 23.89 -18.81 -41.74
C ASP A 80 22.99 -18.13 -42.78
N SER A 81 22.55 -16.89 -42.53
CA SER A 81 21.73 -16.14 -43.49
C SER A 81 22.50 -15.90 -44.79
N ALA A 82 21.91 -16.32 -45.91
CA ALA A 82 22.49 -16.10 -47.23
C ALA A 82 22.43 -14.61 -47.65
N PRO A 83 23.35 -14.16 -48.52
CA PRO A 83 23.21 -12.89 -49.23
C PRO A 83 21.85 -12.83 -49.95
N GLY A 84 21.15 -11.69 -49.92
CA GLY A 84 19.78 -11.56 -50.45
C GLY A 84 18.65 -11.64 -49.42
N THR A 85 18.94 -11.87 -48.13
CA THR A 85 17.92 -12.01 -47.08
C THR A 85 16.93 -10.83 -47.02
N LEU A 86 17.41 -9.59 -47.18
CA LEU A 86 16.54 -8.41 -47.17
C LEU A 86 15.74 -8.27 -48.49
N ASN A 87 16.25 -8.75 -49.63
CA ASN A 87 15.50 -8.78 -50.89
C ASN A 87 14.28 -9.70 -50.83
N LYS A 88 14.42 -10.86 -50.18
CA LYS A 88 13.30 -11.79 -49.95
C LYS A 88 12.18 -11.12 -49.13
N PHE A 89 12.56 -10.42 -48.07
CA PHE A 89 11.62 -9.70 -47.23
C PHE A 89 10.89 -8.57 -47.99
N LEU A 90 11.63 -7.78 -48.79
CA LEU A 90 11.04 -6.71 -49.59
C LEU A 90 10.08 -7.23 -50.68
N MET A 91 10.39 -8.37 -51.31
CA MET A 91 9.50 -9.00 -52.29
C MET A 91 8.25 -9.64 -51.64
N ASP A 92 8.37 -10.23 -50.45
CA ASP A 92 7.22 -10.75 -49.70
C ASP A 92 6.23 -9.64 -49.25
N LEU A 93 6.66 -8.37 -49.26
CA LEU A 93 5.83 -7.19 -48.98
C LEU A 93 5.07 -6.64 -50.20
N GLU A 94 5.55 -6.90 -51.43
CA GLU A 94 4.84 -6.51 -52.66
C GLU A 94 3.56 -7.35 -52.88
N ASP A 95 3.51 -8.56 -52.33
CA ASP A 95 2.33 -9.43 -52.29
C ASP A 95 1.52 -9.26 -50.99
N ALA A 96 1.14 -8.02 -50.64
CA ALA A 96 0.38 -7.71 -49.43
C ALA A 96 -1.08 -8.20 -49.45
N GLN A 97 -1.28 -9.52 -49.47
CA GLN A 97 -2.43 -10.21 -48.87
C GLN A 97 -2.09 -10.79 -47.47
N TYR A 98 -0.89 -10.51 -46.94
CA TYR A 98 -0.31 -11.21 -45.77
C TYR A 98 -0.40 -10.46 -44.42
N TYR A 99 -1.27 -9.47 -44.28
CA TYR A 99 -1.56 -8.83 -42.98
C TYR A 99 -2.27 -9.74 -41.94
N PRO A 100 -3.22 -10.63 -42.31
CA PRO A 100 -3.96 -11.39 -41.30
C PRO A 100 -3.16 -12.52 -40.65
N LYS A 101 -2.15 -13.10 -41.33
CA LYS A 101 -1.37 -14.21 -40.78
C LYS A 101 -0.34 -13.75 -39.75
N ALA A 102 0.36 -12.66 -40.01
CA ALA A 102 1.30 -12.08 -39.05
C ALA A 102 0.58 -11.54 -37.80
N LEU A 103 -0.61 -10.96 -37.96
CA LEU A 103 -1.45 -10.52 -36.84
C LEU A 103 -1.92 -11.73 -36.01
N ALA A 104 -2.40 -12.79 -36.65
CA ALA A 104 -2.84 -14.01 -35.97
C ALA A 104 -1.69 -14.70 -35.20
N GLU A 105 -0.48 -14.72 -35.77
CA GLU A 105 0.70 -15.26 -35.08
C GLU A 105 1.10 -14.40 -33.87
N LEU A 106 1.00 -13.07 -33.97
CA LEU A 106 1.25 -12.17 -32.84
C LEU A 106 0.19 -12.30 -31.73
N GLU A 107 -1.08 -12.42 -32.09
CA GLU A 107 -2.18 -12.66 -31.15
C GLU A 107 -2.02 -14.02 -30.45
N ALA A 108 -1.59 -15.06 -31.16
CA ALA A 108 -1.29 -16.36 -30.56
C ALA A 108 -0.12 -16.28 -29.55
N VAL A 109 0.93 -15.53 -29.87
CA VAL A 109 2.05 -15.28 -28.93
C VAL A 109 1.59 -14.48 -27.72
N ALA A 110 0.75 -13.46 -27.91
CA ALA A 110 0.19 -12.67 -26.81
C ALA A 110 -0.69 -13.52 -25.89
N ALA A 111 -1.52 -14.40 -26.46
CA ALA A 111 -2.37 -15.33 -25.71
C ALA A 111 -1.55 -16.34 -24.89
N GLU A 112 -0.45 -16.86 -25.45
CA GLU A 112 0.45 -17.77 -24.73
C GLU A 112 1.20 -17.07 -23.59
N ILE A 113 1.62 -15.81 -23.79
CA ILE A 113 2.21 -14.99 -22.73
C ILE A 113 1.19 -14.75 -21.61
N LEU A 114 -0.05 -14.40 -21.96
CA LEU A 114 -1.11 -14.18 -20.97
C LEU A 114 -1.40 -15.45 -20.17
N LYS A 115 -1.50 -16.61 -20.86
CA LYS A 115 -1.71 -17.91 -20.20
C LYS A 115 -0.58 -18.27 -19.24
N ARG A 116 0.68 -17.98 -19.60
CA ARG A 116 1.84 -18.18 -18.70
C ARG A 116 1.80 -17.21 -17.52
N ALA A 117 1.39 -15.97 -17.74
CA ALA A 117 1.23 -14.99 -16.68
C ALA A 117 0.14 -15.43 -15.68
N GLU A 118 -1.02 -15.88 -16.17
CA GLU A 118 -2.11 -16.41 -15.34
C GLU A 118 -1.69 -17.66 -14.57
N ALA A 119 -1.00 -18.61 -15.22
CA ALA A 119 -0.47 -19.79 -14.56
C ALA A 119 0.56 -19.43 -13.48
N SER A 120 1.40 -18.42 -13.73
CA SER A 120 2.36 -17.92 -12.73
C SER A 120 1.67 -17.21 -11.56
N ALA A 121 0.57 -16.48 -11.82
CA ALA A 121 -0.24 -15.85 -10.79
C ALA A 121 -0.96 -16.89 -9.92
N ALA A 122 -1.54 -17.92 -10.55
CA ALA A 122 -2.16 -19.04 -9.84
C ALA A 122 -1.14 -19.79 -8.96
N SER A 123 0.06 -20.05 -9.49
CA SER A 123 1.14 -20.67 -8.72
C SER A 123 1.61 -19.78 -7.56
N ALA A 124 1.67 -18.46 -7.75
CA ALA A 124 2.00 -17.51 -6.69
C ALA A 124 0.92 -17.48 -5.60
N GLU A 125 -0.35 -17.59 -5.98
CA GLU A 125 -1.48 -17.66 -5.05
C GLU A 125 -1.49 -18.97 -4.25
N GLU A 126 -1.19 -20.10 -4.89
CA GLU A 126 -0.97 -21.39 -4.22
C GLU A 126 0.24 -21.35 -3.27
N ALA A 127 1.35 -20.72 -3.69
CA ALA A 127 2.53 -20.55 -2.85
C ALA A 127 2.23 -19.66 -1.63
N LYS A 128 1.45 -18.59 -1.80
CA LYS A 128 0.97 -17.75 -0.69
C LYS A 128 0.10 -18.55 0.27
N LYS A 129 -0.85 -19.33 -0.24
CA LYS A 129 -1.72 -20.20 0.57
C LYS A 129 -0.92 -21.28 1.31
N ARG A 130 0.12 -21.83 0.67
CA ARG A 130 1.04 -22.79 1.29
C ARG A 130 1.87 -22.15 2.39
N ALA A 131 2.34 -20.91 2.20
CA ALA A 131 3.06 -20.16 3.21
C ALA A 131 2.17 -19.79 4.42
N GLU A 132 0.90 -19.45 4.18
CA GLU A 132 -0.08 -19.21 5.24
C GLU A 132 -0.39 -20.49 6.03
N ASN A 133 -0.54 -21.62 5.35
CA ASN A 133 -0.74 -22.94 5.98
C ASN A 133 0.52 -23.49 6.65
N ALA A 134 1.70 -23.00 6.26
CA ALA A 134 2.96 -23.44 6.85
C ALA A 134 3.13 -22.87 8.25
N ARG A 135 2.64 -21.66 8.56
CA ARG A 135 2.77 -21.02 9.88
C ARG A 135 2.13 -21.86 10.98
N GLY A 136 2.83 -22.00 12.11
CA GLY A 136 2.28 -22.61 13.32
C GLY A 136 1.08 -21.83 13.85
N PRO A 137 0.17 -22.48 14.60
CA PRO A 137 -1.02 -21.82 15.13
C PRO A 137 -0.65 -20.59 15.96
N LYS A 138 -1.52 -19.58 15.92
CA LYS A 138 -1.31 -18.34 16.66
C LYS A 138 -1.29 -18.62 18.16
N GLY A 139 -0.33 -18.05 18.88
CA GLY A 139 -0.24 -18.16 20.33
C GLY A 139 -1.52 -17.68 21.01
N ASP A 140 -1.79 -18.23 22.19
CA ASP A 140 -2.97 -17.89 22.96
C ASP A 140 -3.00 -16.39 23.29
N LYS A 141 -4.22 -15.87 23.49
CA LYS A 141 -4.38 -14.48 23.91
C LYS A 141 -3.87 -14.31 25.34
N GLY A 142 -3.16 -13.20 25.57
CA GLY A 142 -2.69 -12.82 26.89
C GLY A 142 -3.82 -12.64 27.89
N ASP A 143 -3.47 -12.80 29.17
CA ASP A 143 -4.43 -12.70 30.25
C ASP A 143 -4.96 -11.27 30.42
N THR A 144 -6.11 -11.15 31.07
CA THR A 144 -6.68 -9.86 31.43
C THR A 144 -5.81 -9.16 32.47
N GLY A 145 -5.54 -7.88 32.25
CA GLY A 145 -4.74 -7.08 33.19
C GLY A 145 -5.37 -7.00 34.58
N PRO A 146 -4.56 -6.77 35.62
CA PRO A 146 -5.06 -6.69 36.99
C PRO A 146 -6.02 -5.51 37.17
N GLN A 147 -6.93 -5.63 38.14
CA GLN A 147 -7.88 -4.57 38.45
C GLN A 147 -7.18 -3.30 38.99
N GLY A 148 -7.73 -2.14 38.64
CA GLY A 148 -7.33 -0.84 39.19
C GLY A 148 -7.42 -0.79 40.72
N ILE A 149 -6.60 0.07 41.32
CA ILE A 149 -6.71 0.34 42.76
C ILE A 149 -8.04 1.05 43.08
N PRO A 150 -8.55 0.95 44.32
CA PRO A 150 -9.60 1.82 44.80
C PRO A 150 -9.28 3.31 44.63
N GLY A 151 -10.31 4.09 44.34
CA GLY A 151 -10.19 5.54 44.26
C GLY A 151 -9.90 6.19 45.61
N PRO A 152 -9.34 7.42 45.61
CA PRO A 152 -9.03 8.14 46.83
C PRO A 152 -10.29 8.40 47.67
N LYS A 153 -10.08 8.65 48.96
CA LYS A 153 -11.14 9.01 49.89
C LYS A 153 -11.85 10.29 49.45
N GLY A 154 -13.18 10.32 49.62
CA GLY A 154 -13.98 11.51 49.36
C GLY A 154 -13.64 12.65 50.31
N ASP A 155 -13.84 13.87 49.82
CA ASP A 155 -13.55 15.08 50.58
C ASP A 155 -14.39 15.18 51.86
N THR A 156 -13.93 16.05 52.76
CA THR A 156 -14.60 16.36 54.02
C THR A 156 -15.96 17.02 53.79
N GLY A 157 -16.99 16.54 54.50
CA GLY A 157 -18.34 17.07 54.40
C GLY A 157 -18.45 18.55 54.76
N GLU A 158 -19.43 19.23 54.16
CA GLU A 158 -19.67 20.65 54.41
C GLU A 158 -20.03 20.92 55.88
N ARG A 159 -19.81 22.17 56.31
CA ARG A 159 -20.17 22.61 57.66
C ARG A 159 -21.69 22.65 57.83
N GLY A 160 -22.18 22.20 59.00
CA GLY A 160 -23.57 22.32 59.41
C GLY A 160 -24.14 23.73 59.33
N PRO A 161 -25.47 23.89 59.22
CA PRO A 161 -26.08 25.22 59.22
C PRO A 161 -25.78 25.91 60.55
N LYS A 162 -25.71 27.24 60.52
CA LYS A 162 -25.57 28.03 61.75
C LYS A 162 -26.84 27.88 62.58
N GLY A 163 -26.71 27.62 63.88
CA GLY A 163 -27.86 27.51 64.77
C GLY A 163 -28.74 28.76 64.74
N GLU A 164 -30.06 28.55 64.84
CA GLU A 164 -31.04 29.64 64.86
C GLU A 164 -30.87 30.53 66.09
N ARG A 165 -31.24 31.80 65.96
CA ARG A 165 -31.22 32.76 67.07
C ARG A 165 -32.34 32.38 68.05
N GLY A 166 -32.03 32.33 69.34
CA GLY A 166 -33.05 32.05 70.36
C GLY A 166 -34.23 33.02 70.31
N GLU A 167 -35.44 32.52 70.56
CA GLU A 167 -36.67 33.32 70.57
C GLU A 167 -36.60 34.45 71.60
N ALA A 168 -37.28 35.56 71.31
CA ALA A 168 -37.41 36.66 72.25
C ALA A 168 -38.21 36.20 73.49
N GLY A 169 -37.77 36.60 74.69
CA GLY A 169 -38.45 36.23 75.94
C GLY A 169 -39.92 36.69 75.97
N PRO A 170 -40.78 36.02 76.76
CA PRO A 170 -42.20 36.35 76.85
C PRO A 170 -42.41 37.79 77.31
N GLN A 171 -43.33 38.51 76.65
CA GLN A 171 -43.74 39.85 77.08
C GLN A 171 -44.45 39.74 78.44
N GLY A 172 -43.87 40.34 79.49
CA GLY A 172 -44.46 40.35 80.83
C GLY A 172 -45.84 41.02 80.85
N GLY A 173 -46.74 40.52 81.69
CA GLY A 173 -48.07 41.13 81.94
C GLY A 173 -47.96 42.58 82.42
N GLN A 174 -49.00 43.38 82.14
CA GLN A 174 -48.99 44.85 82.19
C GLN A 174 -48.61 45.43 83.58
N GLY A 175 -47.39 45.97 83.68
CA GLY A 175 -46.89 46.95 84.65
C GLY A 175 -46.13 48.06 83.88
N PRO A 176 -45.57 49.11 84.53
CA PRO A 176 -44.95 50.24 83.80
C PRO A 176 -43.90 49.73 82.82
N ARG A 177 -43.89 50.27 81.59
CA ARG A 177 -43.16 49.77 80.40
C ARG A 177 -41.74 49.27 80.76
N GLY A 178 -41.58 47.95 80.87
CA GLY A 178 -40.28 47.31 81.03
C GLY A 178 -39.50 47.31 79.71
N GLU A 179 -38.16 47.40 79.81
CA GLU A 179 -37.25 47.32 78.66
C GLU A 179 -37.38 45.98 77.92
N ASN A 180 -37.18 46.01 76.59
CA ASN A 180 -37.16 44.79 75.77
C ASN A 180 -36.16 43.79 76.35
N GLY A 181 -36.57 42.53 76.52
CA GLY A 181 -35.70 41.46 76.99
C GLY A 181 -34.46 41.29 76.09
N PRO A 182 -33.32 40.81 76.63
CA PRO A 182 -32.09 40.65 75.86
C PRO A 182 -32.28 39.69 74.69
N VAL A 183 -31.65 40.00 73.55
CA VAL A 183 -31.61 39.10 72.39
C VAL A 183 -30.95 37.78 72.82
N GLY A 184 -31.58 36.65 72.52
CA GLY A 184 -31.04 35.33 72.84
C GLY A 184 -29.64 35.10 72.26
N PRO A 185 -28.81 34.24 72.87
CA PRO A 185 -27.46 33.97 72.39
C PRO A 185 -27.47 33.46 70.95
N GLN A 186 -26.42 33.80 70.20
CA GLN A 186 -26.24 33.26 68.85
C GLN A 186 -26.02 31.74 68.93
N GLY A 187 -26.76 30.98 68.13
CA GLY A 187 -26.56 29.53 68.02
C GLY A 187 -25.11 29.20 67.64
N VAL A 188 -24.60 28.10 68.19
CA VAL A 188 -23.25 27.62 67.89
C VAL A 188 -23.10 27.32 66.38
N PRO A 189 -21.94 27.63 65.75
CA PRO A 189 -21.69 27.19 64.38
C PRO A 189 -21.77 25.67 64.28
N GLY A 190 -22.35 25.16 63.18
CA GLY A 190 -22.35 23.73 62.90
C GLY A 190 -20.92 23.16 62.81
N ILE A 191 -20.75 21.89 63.16
CA ILE A 191 -19.45 21.22 63.05
C ILE A 191 -19.14 20.89 61.59
N GLN A 192 -17.87 20.69 61.26
CA GLN A 192 -17.50 20.17 59.95
C GLN A 192 -17.81 18.68 59.90
N GLY A 193 -18.42 18.23 58.79
CA GLY A 193 -18.73 16.82 58.58
C GLY A 193 -17.47 15.95 58.50
N PRO A 194 -17.55 14.63 58.74
CA PRO A 194 -16.41 13.73 58.57
C PRO A 194 -15.98 13.62 57.10
N ALA A 195 -14.78 13.09 56.84
CA ALA A 195 -14.34 12.74 55.49
C ALA A 195 -15.20 11.61 54.89
N GLY A 196 -15.51 11.72 53.60
CA GLY A 196 -16.30 10.74 52.86
C GLY A 196 -15.65 9.36 52.78
N PRO A 197 -16.36 8.30 52.39
CA PRO A 197 -15.78 6.97 52.25
C PRO A 197 -14.74 6.89 51.11
N ALA A 198 -13.99 5.79 51.05
CA ALA A 198 -13.10 5.51 49.92
C ALA A 198 -13.90 5.41 48.61
N GLY A 199 -13.25 5.78 47.50
CA GLY A 199 -13.82 5.61 46.17
C GLY A 199 -14.04 4.14 45.80
N PRO A 200 -14.93 3.85 44.85
CA PRO A 200 -15.12 2.50 44.36
C PRO A 200 -13.81 1.94 43.77
N ARG A 201 -13.76 0.61 43.60
CA ARG A 201 -12.61 -0.04 42.98
C ARG A 201 -12.48 0.37 41.51
N GLY A 202 -11.25 0.56 41.07
CA GLY A 202 -10.92 0.83 39.67
C GLY A 202 -11.38 -0.27 38.72
N GLU A 203 -11.38 0.07 37.43
CA GLU A 203 -11.85 -0.83 36.38
C GLU A 203 -10.96 -2.08 36.25
N THR A 204 -11.49 -3.12 35.61
CA THR A 204 -10.67 -4.28 35.27
C THR A 204 -9.72 -3.91 34.13
N GLY A 205 -8.47 -4.38 34.19
CA GLY A 205 -7.51 -4.15 33.12
C GLY A 205 -7.98 -4.66 31.76
N ALA A 206 -7.46 -4.05 30.70
CA ALA A 206 -7.77 -4.51 29.35
C ALA A 206 -7.25 -5.95 29.15
N ARG A 207 -7.81 -6.66 28.16
CA ARG A 207 -7.31 -8.00 27.82
C ARG A 207 -5.97 -7.88 27.09
N GLY A 208 -5.02 -8.74 27.44
CA GLY A 208 -3.71 -8.84 26.80
C GLY A 208 -3.75 -9.05 25.29
N GLU A 209 -2.66 -8.73 24.62
CA GLU A 209 -2.54 -8.90 23.17
C GLU A 209 -2.57 -10.38 22.78
N LYS A 210 -2.83 -10.65 21.49
CA LYS A 210 -2.81 -12.04 21.01
C LYS A 210 -1.36 -12.42 20.67
N GLY A 211 -0.90 -13.57 21.16
CA GLY A 211 0.45 -14.08 20.92
C GLY A 211 0.79 -14.20 19.44
N GLU A 212 2.07 -14.13 19.09
CA GLU A 212 2.50 -14.21 17.69
C GLU A 212 2.23 -15.59 17.06
N PRO A 213 2.17 -15.70 15.72
CA PRO A 213 2.14 -17.00 15.04
C PRO A 213 3.37 -17.85 15.37
N GLY A 214 3.17 -19.17 15.49
CA GLY A 214 4.29 -20.10 15.68
C GLY A 214 5.12 -20.31 14.41
N ASP A 215 6.31 -20.86 14.58
CA ASP A 215 7.19 -21.23 13.48
C ASP A 215 6.54 -22.29 12.58
N PRO A 216 6.91 -22.34 11.28
CA PRO A 216 6.30 -23.28 10.38
C PRO A 216 6.46 -24.76 10.76
N GLY A 217 5.35 -25.50 10.85
CA GLY A 217 5.33 -26.89 11.31
C GLY A 217 5.67 -27.09 12.80
N GLY A 218 5.82 -26.00 13.54
CA GLY A 218 6.15 -25.99 14.96
C GLY A 218 4.94 -25.90 15.89
N PRO A 219 5.18 -25.89 17.22
CA PRO A 219 4.13 -25.67 18.22
C PRO A 219 3.48 -24.28 18.08
N PRO A 220 2.35 -24.02 18.76
CA PRO A 220 1.77 -22.68 18.82
C PRO A 220 2.80 -21.63 19.23
N GLY A 221 2.68 -20.42 18.67
CA GLY A 221 3.55 -19.30 19.05
C GLY A 221 3.41 -18.90 20.52
N PRO A 222 4.30 -18.05 21.03
CA PRO A 222 4.29 -17.65 22.44
C PRO A 222 2.95 -17.01 22.81
N LYS A 223 2.48 -17.24 24.04
CA LYS A 223 1.29 -16.56 24.59
C LYS A 223 1.51 -15.05 24.56
N GLY A 224 0.47 -14.29 24.23
CA GLY A 224 0.55 -12.83 24.22
C GLY A 224 0.72 -12.23 25.62
N ASP A 225 1.21 -11.00 25.67
CA ASP A 225 1.48 -10.29 26.91
C ASP A 225 0.20 -10.05 27.73
N THR A 226 0.33 -10.01 29.05
CA THR A 226 -0.79 -9.68 29.93
C THR A 226 -1.21 -8.23 29.72
N GLY A 227 -2.52 -7.99 29.71
CA GLY A 227 -3.05 -6.65 29.44
C GLY A 227 -2.68 -5.62 30.53
N PRO A 228 -2.74 -4.32 30.19
CA PRO A 228 -2.43 -3.26 31.14
C PRO A 228 -3.40 -3.27 32.31
N ARG A 229 -2.94 -2.82 33.47
CA ARG A 229 -3.77 -2.63 34.66
C ARG A 229 -4.93 -1.66 34.36
N GLY A 230 -6.10 -1.93 34.93
CA GLY A 230 -7.25 -1.04 34.81
C GLY A 230 -7.05 0.29 35.54
N GLU A 231 -7.77 1.31 35.10
CA GLU A 231 -7.67 2.66 35.67
C GLU A 231 -8.08 2.66 37.16
N PRO A 232 -7.47 3.52 38.00
CA PRO A 232 -7.92 3.73 39.37
C PRO A 232 -9.40 4.11 39.45
N GLY A 233 -10.05 3.75 40.55
CA GLY A 233 -11.45 4.14 40.75
C GLY A 233 -11.61 5.65 40.93
N PRO A 234 -12.79 6.21 40.62
CA PRO A 234 -13.08 7.61 40.89
C PRO A 234 -13.03 7.91 42.39
N GLN A 235 -12.87 9.18 42.75
CA GLN A 235 -12.92 9.63 44.14
C GLN A 235 -14.23 9.21 44.82
N GLY A 236 -14.15 8.88 46.11
CA GLY A 236 -15.34 8.61 46.92
C GLY A 236 -16.26 9.82 47.05
N PRO A 237 -17.55 9.61 47.35
CA PRO A 237 -18.47 10.70 47.60
C PRO A 237 -18.02 11.54 48.79
N ALA A 238 -18.31 12.84 48.77
CA ALA A 238 -18.05 13.72 49.90
C ALA A 238 -18.75 13.21 51.18
N GLY A 239 -18.16 13.53 52.32
CA GLY A 239 -18.72 13.14 53.61
C GLY A 239 -20.06 13.83 53.91
N PRO A 240 -20.87 13.25 54.82
CA PRO A 240 -22.13 13.87 55.23
C PRO A 240 -21.87 15.22 55.89
N ARG A 241 -22.83 16.14 55.78
CA ARG A 241 -22.79 17.43 56.47
C ARG A 241 -22.76 17.22 58.00
N GLY A 242 -21.99 18.05 58.68
CA GLY A 242 -21.92 18.09 60.15
C GLY A 242 -23.03 18.91 60.81
#